data_AF-A0AAU9U6E1-F1
#
_entry.id   AF-A0AAU9U6E1-F1
#
_cell.length_a   1.000
_cell.length_b   1.000
_cell.length_c   1.000
_cell.angle_alpha   90.00
_cell.angle_beta   90.00
_cell.angle_gamma   90.00
#
_symmetry.space_group_name_H-M   'P 1'
#
loop_
_entity.id
_entity.type
_entity.pdbx_description
1 polymer ?
#
loop_
_entity_poly.entity_id
_entity_poly.type
_entity_poly.pdbx_seq_one_letter_code
_entity_poly.pdbx_strand_id
1 'polypeptide(L)'
;MSEIVNFVDILKPRRTQFGIFKFMTRSWDPKKTLTLDKYYMPQDLKKVVADSVYIDTIIEKESIKNGKSKEQMRKEVLDYLEEIAMDKKLYVIRWMGIVFLKICFMMKIGVFVNEPAVLKLRSIMGKNPVLFLPTHRSYADFCLMTYLCYHYDIDLPAVAAGMGM
;
A
#
# COMPACT_ATOMS: atom_id res chain seq x y z
N MET A 1 -15.63 -19.02 25.91
CA MET A 1 -15.93 -19.88 24.75
C MET A 1 -15.14 -19.30 23.58
N SER A 2 -14.05 -19.96 23.15
CA SER A 2 -13.25 -19.49 22.01
C SER A 2 -14.09 -19.62 20.75
N GLU A 3 -14.43 -18.50 20.10
CA GLU A 3 -15.06 -18.53 18.77
C GLU A 3 -14.15 -19.29 17.81
N ILE A 4 -14.68 -20.34 17.17
CA ILE A 4 -13.96 -21.07 16.13
C ILE A 4 -13.85 -20.13 14.93
N VAL A 5 -12.66 -19.55 14.74
CA VAL A 5 -12.37 -18.70 13.58
C VAL A 5 -12.19 -19.60 12.36
N ASN A 6 -13.16 -19.58 11.45
CA ASN A 6 -13.04 -20.27 10.17
C ASN A 6 -12.19 -19.43 9.20
N PHE A 7 -11.17 -20.07 8.62
CA PHE A 7 -10.32 -19.47 7.61
C PHE A 7 -10.75 -19.90 6.21
N VAL A 8 -10.75 -18.95 5.26
CA VAL A 8 -11.16 -19.17 3.87
C VAL A 8 -9.94 -19.09 2.95
N ASP A 9 -9.76 -20.08 2.06
CA ASP A 9 -8.74 -20.01 1.01
C ASP A 9 -9.19 -19.08 -0.12
N ILE A 10 -8.68 -17.84 -0.12
CA ILE A 10 -9.07 -16.80 -1.08
C ILE A 10 -8.48 -17.01 -2.49
N LEU A 11 -7.57 -17.99 -2.66
CA LEU A 11 -7.03 -18.35 -3.97
C LEU A 11 -7.86 -19.43 -4.67
N LYS A 12 -8.53 -20.29 -3.89
CA LYS A 12 -9.32 -21.43 -4.41
C LYS A 12 -10.31 -21.03 -5.52
N PRO A 13 -11.10 -19.93 -5.41
CA PRO A 13 -12.04 -19.54 -6.47
C PRO A 13 -11.37 -19.17 -7.80
N ARG A 14 -10.06 -18.92 -7.82
CA ARG A 14 -9.31 -18.53 -9.02
C ARG A 14 -8.74 -19.72 -9.79
N ARG A 15 -8.80 -20.94 -9.23
CA ARG A 15 -8.30 -22.19 -9.84
C ARG A 15 -9.20 -22.70 -10.97
N THR A 16 -9.38 -21.88 -12.00
CA THR A 16 -10.13 -22.21 -13.22
C THR A 16 -9.37 -21.67 -14.44
N GLN A 17 -9.68 -22.18 -15.64
CA GLN A 17 -8.95 -21.91 -16.90
C GLN A 17 -8.73 -20.40 -17.18
N PHE A 18 -9.62 -19.53 -16.70
CA PHE A 18 -9.50 -18.07 -16.82
C PHE A 18 -9.77 -17.30 -15.51
N GLY A 19 -9.81 -18.01 -14.37
CA GLY A 19 -10.23 -17.44 -13.09
C GLY A 19 -9.36 -16.28 -12.60
N ILE A 20 -8.05 -16.38 -12.82
CA ILE A 20 -7.07 -15.32 -12.51
C ILE A 20 -7.35 -14.07 -13.33
N PHE A 21 -7.35 -14.21 -14.67
CA PHE A 21 -7.51 -13.06 -15.57
C PHE A 21 -8.85 -12.35 -15.35
N LYS A 22 -9.95 -13.12 -15.30
CA LYS A 22 -11.30 -12.58 -15.06
C LYS A 22 -11.38 -11.80 -13.74
N PHE A 23 -10.72 -12.28 -12.70
CA PHE A 23 -10.72 -11.61 -11.41
C PHE A 23 -9.85 -10.35 -11.39
N MET A 24 -8.64 -10.43 -11.96
CA MET A 24 -7.72 -9.29 -11.97
C MET A 24 -8.16 -8.18 -12.92
N THR A 25 -9.06 -8.43 -13.88
CA THR A 25 -9.58 -7.40 -14.79
C THR A 25 -10.97 -6.88 -14.41
N ARG A 26 -11.54 -7.34 -13.29
CA ARG A 26 -12.85 -6.88 -12.80
C ARG A 26 -12.86 -5.37 -12.54
N SER A 27 -14.04 -4.75 -12.59
CA SER A 27 -14.24 -3.40 -12.06
C SER A 27 -13.84 -3.38 -10.59
N TRP A 28 -13.06 -2.37 -10.19
CA TRP A 28 -12.44 -2.30 -8.88
C TRP A 28 -12.62 -0.90 -8.31
N ASP A 29 -13.53 -0.80 -7.33
CA ASP A 29 -13.86 0.42 -6.61
C ASP A 29 -13.59 0.21 -5.10
N PRO A 30 -12.35 0.44 -4.66
CA PRO A 30 -11.92 0.08 -3.32
C PRO A 30 -12.43 1.03 -2.24
N LYS A 31 -12.71 0.47 -1.06
CA LYS A 31 -12.92 1.24 0.15
C LYS A 31 -11.61 1.91 0.58
N LYS A 32 -11.59 3.25 0.58
CA LYS A 32 -10.46 4.04 1.08
C LYS A 32 -10.33 3.92 2.60
N THR A 33 -9.09 3.89 3.08
CA THR A 33 -8.78 3.83 4.52
C THR A 33 -9.17 5.12 5.22
N LEU A 34 -8.83 6.26 4.62
CA LEU A 34 -9.16 7.59 5.09
C LEU A 34 -9.89 8.37 3.99
N THR A 35 -11.07 8.88 4.32
CA THR A 35 -11.82 9.80 3.46
C THR A 35 -11.51 11.21 3.93
N LEU A 36 -10.88 11.99 3.07
CA LEU A 36 -10.61 13.41 3.33
C LEU A 36 -11.75 14.23 2.74
N ASP A 37 -12.11 15.33 3.40
CA ASP A 37 -13.13 16.27 2.90
C ASP A 37 -12.71 16.91 1.58
N LYS A 38 -11.40 17.09 1.41
CA LYS A 38 -10.77 17.60 0.19
C LYS A 38 -9.96 16.51 -0.48
N TYR A 39 -10.08 16.41 -1.80
CA TYR A 39 -9.18 15.61 -2.61
C TYR A 39 -7.82 16.30 -2.75
N TYR A 40 -6.74 15.57 -2.49
CA TYR A 40 -5.37 16.03 -2.68
C TYR A 40 -4.70 15.20 -3.77
N MET A 41 -4.13 15.87 -4.77
CA MET A 41 -3.22 15.24 -5.70
C MET A 41 -1.87 14.94 -5.01
N PRO A 42 -1.08 13.98 -5.51
CA PRO A 42 0.25 13.72 -4.97
C PRO A 42 1.12 14.99 -4.88
N GLN A 43 1.03 15.88 -5.87
CA GLN A 43 1.76 17.14 -5.88
C GLN A 43 1.29 18.13 -4.79
N ASP A 44 -0.01 18.14 -4.47
CA ASP A 44 -0.54 18.95 -3.37
C ASP A 44 0.06 18.50 -2.03
N LEU A 45 0.12 17.17 -1.81
CA LEU A 45 0.69 16.61 -0.59
C LEU A 45 2.18 16.91 -0.46
N LYS A 46 2.95 16.76 -1.55
CA LYS A 46 4.39 17.09 -1.56
C LYS A 46 4.61 18.55 -1.20
N LYS A 47 3.83 19.46 -1.79
CA LYS A 47 3.92 20.89 -1.49
C LYS A 47 3.58 21.20 -0.04
N VAL A 48 2.50 20.64 0.49
CA VAL A 48 2.09 20.83 1.90
C VAL A 48 3.19 20.36 2.87
N VAL A 49 3.87 19.25 2.56
CA VAL A 49 4.98 18.76 3.38
C VAL A 49 6.22 19.64 3.24
N ALA A 50 6.61 19.99 2.02
CA ALA A 50 7.78 20.81 1.74
C ALA A 50 7.69 22.23 2.33
N ASP A 51 6.47 22.80 2.35
CA ASP A 51 6.19 24.13 2.89
C ASP A 51 5.83 24.10 4.39
N SER A 52 6.02 22.96 5.08
CA SER A 52 5.70 22.85 6.50
C SER A 52 6.76 23.49 7.38
N VAL A 53 6.31 24.15 8.46
CA VAL A 53 7.19 24.74 9.48
C VAL A 53 8.15 23.71 10.05
N TYR A 54 7.71 22.46 10.19
CA TYR A 54 8.53 21.36 10.68
C TYR A 54 9.75 21.12 9.77
N ILE A 55 9.53 20.99 8.45
CA ILE A 55 10.61 20.81 7.48
C ILE A 55 11.53 22.03 7.43
N ASP A 56 10.98 23.24 7.44
CA ASP A 56 11.80 24.46 7.44
C ASP A 56 12.72 24.50 8.68
N THR A 57 12.22 24.16 9.87
CA THR A 57 13.07 24.13 11.09
C THR A 57 14.18 23.07 11.03
N ILE A 58 13.97 21.95 10.32
CA ILE A 58 15.00 20.93 10.09
C ILE A 58 16.05 21.44 9.11
N ILE A 59 15.61 22.08 8.01
CA ILE A 59 16.50 22.69 7.02
C ILE A 59 17.42 23.71 7.69
N GLU A 60 16.90 24.57 8.56
CA GLU A 60 17.71 25.57 9.27
C GLU A 60 18.78 24.92 10.15
N LYS A 61 18.41 23.92 10.94
CA LYS A 61 19.35 23.21 11.83
C LYS A 61 20.44 22.49 11.05
N GLU A 62 20.07 21.77 9.99
CA GLU A 62 21.03 21.00 9.20
C GLU A 62 21.88 21.88 8.27
N SER A 63 21.37 23.03 7.82
CA SER A 63 22.15 24.04 7.07
C SER A 63 23.29 24.60 7.92
N ILE A 64 23.02 24.97 9.18
CA ILE A 64 24.04 25.48 10.11
C ILE A 64 25.10 24.40 10.40
N LYS A 65 24.65 23.15 10.60
CA LYS A 65 25.52 22.03 10.98
C LYS A 65 26.43 21.57 9.84
N ASN A 66 25.91 21.48 8.62
CA ASN A 66 26.64 20.92 7.48
C ASN A 66 27.25 22.01 6.56
N GLY A 67 27.00 23.29 6.83
CA GLY A 67 27.48 24.42 6.03
C GLY A 67 26.85 24.53 4.63
N LYS A 68 25.81 23.75 4.34
CA LYS A 68 25.07 23.79 3.07
C LYS A 68 24.10 24.97 3.06
N SER A 69 23.81 25.53 1.87
CA SER A 69 22.82 26.60 1.75
C SER A 69 21.40 26.06 1.99
N LYS A 70 20.48 26.91 2.47
CA LYS A 70 19.08 26.52 2.69
C LYS A 70 18.40 26.08 1.39
N GLU A 71 18.76 26.68 0.26
CA GLU A 71 18.24 26.35 -1.06
C GLU A 71 18.66 24.95 -1.50
N GLN A 72 19.92 24.58 -1.27
CA GLN A 72 20.40 23.21 -1.55
C GLN A 72 19.66 22.19 -0.71
N MET A 73 19.49 22.45 0.59
CA MET A 73 18.74 21.57 1.49
C MET A 73 17.26 21.45 1.10
N ARG A 74 16.61 22.55 0.67
CA ARG A 74 15.22 22.52 0.19
C ARG A 74 15.08 21.68 -1.07
N LYS A 75 16.05 21.76 -1.99
CA LYS A 75 16.08 20.91 -3.18
C LYS A 75 16.21 19.43 -2.81
N GLU A 76 17.11 19.08 -1.89
CA GLU A 76 17.26 17.70 -1.40
C GLU A 76 15.94 17.16 -0.80
N VAL A 77 15.22 17.98 -0.02
CA VAL A 77 13.89 17.60 0.50
C VAL A 77 12.89 17.32 -0.63
N LEU A 78 12.85 18.14 -1.67
CA LEU A 78 11.95 17.91 -2.80
C LEU A 78 12.31 16.63 -3.55
N ASP A 79 13.60 16.34 -3.74
CA ASP A 79 14.08 15.11 -4.35
C ASP A 79 13.65 13.88 -3.52
N TYR A 80 13.79 13.93 -2.18
CA TYR A 80 13.29 12.88 -1.30
C TYR A 80 11.77 12.72 -1.37
N LEU A 81 11.02 13.83 -1.41
CA LEU A 81 9.56 13.78 -1.53
C LEU A 81 9.11 13.20 -2.86
N GLU A 82 9.86 13.43 -3.95
CA GLU A 82 9.63 12.77 -5.23
C GLU A 82 9.89 11.26 -5.16
N GLU A 83 10.97 10.85 -4.49
CA GLU A 83 11.34 9.44 -4.33
C GLU A 83 10.34 8.64 -3.49
N ILE A 84 9.93 9.18 -2.34
CA ILE A 84 9.03 8.47 -1.40
C ILE A 84 7.55 8.56 -1.79
N ALA A 85 7.21 9.41 -2.76
CA ALA A 85 5.83 9.59 -3.18
C ALA A 85 5.27 8.32 -3.85
N MET A 86 4.10 7.91 -3.39
CA MET A 86 3.42 6.74 -3.97
C MET A 86 2.82 7.06 -5.34
N ASP A 87 3.22 6.29 -6.37
CA ASP A 87 2.61 6.32 -7.71
C ASP A 87 1.85 5.00 -8.00
N LYS A 88 0.54 5.00 -7.72
CA LYS A 88 -0.34 3.83 -7.91
C LYS A 88 -0.80 3.71 -9.35
N LYS A 89 -0.30 2.69 -10.06
CA LYS A 89 -0.76 2.35 -11.43
C LYS A 89 -1.55 1.05 -11.43
N LEU A 90 -2.88 1.15 -11.53
CA LEU A 90 -3.77 -0.01 -11.46
C LEU A 90 -3.43 -1.08 -12.51
N TYR A 91 -3.03 -0.69 -13.72
CA TYR A 91 -2.64 -1.65 -14.76
C TYR A 91 -1.40 -2.47 -14.35
N VAL A 92 -0.42 -1.84 -13.68
CA VAL A 92 0.77 -2.53 -13.14
C VAL A 92 0.35 -3.52 -12.06
N ILE A 93 -0.51 -3.09 -11.13
CA ILE A 93 -1.04 -3.93 -10.05
C ILE A 93 -1.78 -5.14 -10.61
N ARG A 94 -2.62 -4.95 -11.64
CA ARG A 94 -3.35 -6.04 -12.29
C ARG A 94 -2.40 -7.05 -12.93
N TRP A 95 -1.42 -6.58 -13.69
CA TRP A 95 -0.41 -7.44 -14.31
C TRP A 95 0.42 -8.21 -13.27
N MET A 96 0.89 -7.52 -12.22
CA MET A 96 1.64 -8.14 -11.12
C MET A 96 0.80 -9.14 -10.34
N GLY A 97 -0.48 -8.86 -10.10
CA GLY A 97 -1.39 -9.81 -9.45
C GLY A 97 -1.66 -11.06 -10.28
N ILE A 98 -1.73 -10.95 -11.62
CA ILE A 98 -1.81 -12.13 -12.51
C ILE A 98 -0.55 -13.00 -12.36
N VAL A 99 0.63 -12.39 -12.39
CA VAL A 99 1.92 -13.09 -12.24
C VAL A 99 2.01 -13.76 -10.88
N PHE A 100 1.71 -13.03 -9.81
CA PHE A 100 1.70 -13.54 -8.43
C PHE A 100 0.78 -14.75 -8.28
N LEU A 101 -0.46 -14.67 -8.75
CA LEU A 101 -1.41 -15.79 -8.66
C LEU A 101 -0.98 -17.02 -9.46
N LYS A 102 -0.36 -16.82 -10.63
CA LYS A 102 0.21 -17.93 -11.41
C LYS A 102 1.33 -18.64 -10.63
N ILE A 103 2.24 -17.89 -10.01
CA ILE A 103 3.31 -18.45 -9.18
C ILE A 103 2.71 -19.24 -8.01
N CYS A 104 1.75 -18.67 -7.28
CA CYS A 104 1.08 -19.37 -6.19
C CYS A 104 0.45 -20.71 -6.63
N PHE A 105 -0.17 -20.75 -7.81
CA PHE A 105 -0.78 -21.97 -8.33
C PHE A 105 0.24 -23.01 -8.78
N MET A 106 1.31 -22.59 -9.46
CA MET A 106 2.41 -23.48 -9.81
C MET A 106 3.02 -24.13 -8.57
N MET A 107 3.14 -23.36 -7.48
CA MET A 107 3.66 -23.84 -6.19
C MET A 107 2.61 -24.54 -5.32
N LYS A 108 1.36 -24.66 -5.79
CA LYS A 108 0.22 -25.23 -5.04
C LYS A 108 -0.06 -24.55 -3.69
N ILE A 109 0.24 -23.26 -3.57
CA ILE A 109 0.01 -22.44 -2.38
C ILE A 109 -1.50 -22.17 -2.20
N GLY A 110 -1.94 -22.14 -0.94
CA GLY A 110 -3.25 -21.61 -0.52
C GLY A 110 -3.04 -20.39 0.40
N VAL A 111 -3.99 -19.45 0.40
CA VAL A 111 -3.95 -18.27 1.27
C VAL A 111 -5.20 -18.24 2.12
N PHE A 112 -5.03 -18.57 3.40
CA PHE A 112 -6.12 -18.72 4.35
C PHE A 112 -6.32 -17.44 5.15
N VAL A 113 -7.52 -16.87 5.07
CA VAL A 113 -7.84 -15.58 5.66
C VAL A 113 -8.98 -15.72 6.66
N ASN A 114 -8.84 -15.06 7.81
CA ASN A 114 -9.97 -14.76 8.71
C ASN A 114 -10.84 -13.69 8.06
N GLU A 115 -11.73 -14.12 7.17
CA GLU A 115 -12.59 -13.24 6.38
C GLU A 115 -13.48 -12.34 7.25
N PRO A 116 -14.12 -12.82 8.34
CA PRO A 116 -14.87 -11.94 9.24
C PRO A 116 -14.06 -10.76 9.77
N ALA A 117 -12.80 -10.98 10.14
CA ALA A 117 -11.93 -9.91 10.63
C ALA A 117 -11.61 -8.88 9.53
N VAL A 118 -11.34 -9.33 8.30
CA VAL A 118 -11.07 -8.43 7.17
C VAL A 118 -12.31 -7.63 6.78
N LEU A 119 -13.49 -8.25 6.77
CA LEU A 119 -14.75 -7.55 6.48
C LEU A 119 -15.11 -6.54 7.58
N LYS A 120 -14.86 -6.88 8.85
CA LYS A 120 -14.99 -5.93 9.97
C LYS A 120 -14.02 -4.77 9.83
N LEU A 121 -12.77 -5.03 9.45
CA LEU A 121 -11.79 -3.97 9.17
C LEU A 121 -12.28 -3.05 8.04
N ARG A 122 -12.77 -3.63 6.93
CA ARG A 122 -13.30 -2.88 5.80
C ARG A 122 -14.51 -2.01 6.17
N SER A 123 -15.38 -2.47 7.07
CA SER A 123 -16.57 -1.72 7.47
C SER A 123 -16.27 -0.50 8.32
N ILE A 124 -15.19 -0.52 9.11
CA ILE A 124 -14.75 0.61 9.94
C ILE A 124 -13.81 1.59 9.22
N MET A 125 -13.32 1.23 8.02
CA MET A 125 -12.50 2.11 7.19
C MET A 125 -13.27 3.33 6.68
N GLY A 126 -12.51 4.39 6.39
CA GLY A 126 -12.99 5.67 5.86
C GLY A 126 -12.81 6.83 6.82
N LYS A 127 -12.59 6.55 8.12
CA LYS A 127 -12.41 7.58 9.16
C LYS A 127 -11.00 7.65 9.74
N ASN A 128 -10.21 6.59 9.61
CA ASN A 128 -8.88 6.50 10.23
C ASN A 128 -7.88 5.85 9.25
N PRO A 129 -6.61 6.27 9.25
CA PRO A 129 -5.57 5.56 8.51
C PRO A 129 -5.44 4.12 9.03
N VAL A 130 -5.13 3.19 8.14
CA VAL A 130 -4.91 1.77 8.47
C VAL A 130 -3.49 1.41 8.06
N LEU A 131 -2.74 0.85 9.00
CA LEU A 131 -1.40 0.31 8.77
C LEU A 131 -1.47 -1.21 8.81
N PHE A 132 -1.00 -1.85 7.74
CA PHE A 132 -0.82 -3.30 7.71
C PHE A 132 0.61 -3.61 8.13
N LEU A 133 0.76 -4.47 9.13
CA LEU A 133 2.05 -4.88 9.69
C LEU A 133 2.22 -6.39 9.52
N PRO A 134 2.82 -6.85 8.41
CA PRO A 134 3.17 -8.26 8.25
C PRO A 134 4.14 -8.71 9.34
N THR A 135 3.94 -9.91 9.87
CA THR A 135 4.79 -10.48 10.95
C THR A 135 6.07 -11.11 10.42
N HIS A 136 6.09 -11.49 9.15
CA HIS A 136 7.24 -12.08 8.49
C HIS A 136 8.03 -11.00 7.71
N ARG A 137 9.34 -11.21 7.56
CA ARG A 137 10.26 -10.26 6.90
C ARG A 137 10.54 -10.68 5.46
N SER A 138 9.49 -10.85 4.64
CA SER A 138 9.65 -11.14 3.21
C SER A 138 8.98 -10.11 2.33
N TYR A 139 9.62 -9.79 1.21
CA TYR A 139 8.99 -9.02 0.13
C TYR A 139 7.72 -9.67 -0.42
N ALA A 140 7.58 -11.00 -0.29
CA ALA A 140 6.38 -11.72 -0.67
C ALA A 140 5.16 -11.29 0.16
N ASP A 141 5.38 -10.85 1.40
CA ASP A 141 4.30 -10.40 2.28
C ASP A 141 3.64 -9.12 1.73
N PHE A 142 4.40 -8.25 1.07
CA PHE A 142 3.84 -7.07 0.40
C PHE A 142 2.97 -7.43 -0.79
N CYS A 143 3.39 -8.40 -1.61
CA CYS A 143 2.58 -8.92 -2.70
C CYS A 143 1.28 -9.57 -2.18
N LEU A 144 1.40 -10.37 -1.13
CA LEU A 144 0.27 -11.03 -0.48
C LEU A 144 -0.72 -10.02 0.10
N MET A 145 -0.23 -9.01 0.82
CA MET A 145 -1.06 -7.95 1.40
C MET A 145 -1.74 -7.10 0.33
N THR A 146 -1.02 -6.78 -0.74
CA THR A 146 -1.57 -6.07 -1.90
C THR A 146 -2.70 -6.89 -2.54
N TYR A 147 -2.49 -8.21 -2.71
CA TYR A 147 -3.52 -9.11 -3.22
C TYR A 147 -4.71 -9.23 -2.27
N LEU A 148 -4.49 -9.33 -0.95
CA LEU A 148 -5.56 -9.35 0.05
C LEU A 148 -6.44 -8.10 -0.07
N CYS A 149 -5.83 -6.91 -0.14
CA CYS A 149 -6.55 -5.65 -0.27
C CYS A 149 -7.32 -5.60 -1.60
N TYR A 150 -6.69 -6.00 -2.70
CA TYR A 150 -7.36 -6.11 -4.00
C TYR A 150 -8.56 -7.06 -3.95
N HIS A 151 -8.42 -8.20 -3.27
CA HIS A 151 -9.44 -9.23 -3.18
C HIS A 151 -10.70 -8.73 -2.47
N TYR A 152 -10.53 -8.00 -1.38
CA TYR A 152 -11.61 -7.49 -0.54
C TYR A 152 -12.04 -6.07 -0.88
N ASP A 153 -11.62 -5.51 -2.03
CA ASP A 153 -11.95 -4.15 -2.46
C ASP A 153 -11.61 -3.12 -1.36
N ILE A 154 -10.38 -3.20 -0.86
CA ILE A 154 -9.73 -2.28 0.07
C ILE A 154 -8.63 -1.53 -0.69
N ASP A 155 -8.47 -0.23 -0.45
CA ASP A 155 -7.45 0.56 -1.15
C ASP A 155 -6.05 0.00 -0.87
N LEU A 156 -5.20 0.03 -1.90
CA LEU A 156 -3.92 -0.65 -1.85
C LEU A 156 -2.96 0.08 -0.90
N PRO A 157 -2.24 -0.68 -0.07
CA PRO A 157 -1.31 -0.10 0.88
C PRO A 157 -0.13 0.55 0.17
N ALA A 158 0.35 1.67 0.71
CA ALA A 158 1.69 2.15 0.44
C ALA A 158 2.69 1.22 1.14
N VAL A 159 3.67 0.72 0.39
CA VAL A 159 4.74 -0.12 0.93
C VAL A 159 5.93 0.78 1.18
N ALA A 160 6.18 1.08 2.45
CA ALA A 160 7.42 1.74 2.85
C ALA A 160 8.53 0.70 2.87
N ALA A 161 9.32 0.65 1.80
CA ALA A 161 10.57 -0.11 1.76
C ALA A 161 11.72 0.89 1.67
N GLY A 162 12.72 0.77 2.55
CA GLY A 162 13.96 1.52 2.36
C GLY A 162 14.69 0.98 1.14
N MET A 163 15.29 1.85 0.33
CA MET A 163 16.42 1.41 -0.48
C MET A 163 17.52 0.94 0.46
N GLY A 164 18.06 -0.25 0.21
CA GLY A 164 19.32 -0.64 0.85
C GLY A 164 20.37 0.42 0.51
N MET A 165 21.02 0.97 1.53
CA MET A 165 22.33 1.59 1.34
C MET A 165 23.32 0.52 0.86
#